data_AF-A0A5Q2NW24-F1
#
_entry.id   AF-A0A5Q2NW24-F1
#
_cell.length_a   1.000
_cell.length_b   1.000
_cell.length_c   1.000
_cell.angle_alpha   90.00
_cell.angle_beta   90.00
_cell.angle_gamma   90.00
#
_symmetry.space_group_name_H-M   'P 1'
#
loop_
_entity.id
_entity.type
_entity.pdbx_description
1 polymer ?
#
loop_
_entity_poly.entity_id
_entity_poly.type
_entity_poly.pdbx_seq_one_letter_code
_entity_poly.pdbx_strand_id
1 'polypeptide(L)'
;MKEQLGLQQRLSVNVAPDQMTALLQFIRCDDDFACTAAELEQFLRASGITYGIQYDLLHAISNDPASYSLQQTPIAHGLPPKTGKDGRIAYVVEMNADQRPEESEDGKVDFKETSKILNVQKGQLIARKLPATEGEPGKTVTGIAVPGRKGKEARLKAGKNVVCNADRTLVYAAIDGLFTITGGDSINVFPVYEVNGDVDYHTGHIDFVGTVVVRGNVLTGFRVRAAGDIRVVGGVEGAELETDGSIEITGGIMGGGKGSVKAGHSVRCSFIQDGTVFAGEDVLVSQSIMHSQVRAGRNVVCGGAKGLLVGGVVQAGETVQVRTAGNTMSTATSIEVGVKPELREELKELRIAVRSKSEALDKTEKALAILDQMAAAGTIASDKLALRIKLAATKKQAVQEIEEARDRILDIERSLEDSSTAKVEVRGTVFGGTKIVIGRYTRFIKEPTSRVQFRFIEGEIHMGQIV
;
A
#
# COMPACT_ATOMS: atom_id res chain seq x y z
N MET A 1 -9.57 77.34 -33.14
CA MET A 1 -8.17 77.26 -33.63
C MET A 1 -7.22 78.27 -32.97
N LYS A 2 -7.61 79.52 -32.67
CA LYS A 2 -6.71 80.48 -31.98
C LYS A 2 -6.39 80.13 -30.52
N GLU A 3 -7.34 79.57 -29.76
CA GLU A 3 -7.12 79.19 -28.34
C GLU A 3 -6.22 77.96 -28.15
N GLN A 4 -6.26 77.00 -29.09
CA GLN A 4 -5.39 75.80 -29.06
C GLN A 4 -3.90 76.13 -29.21
N LEU A 5 -3.55 77.22 -29.93
CA LEU A 5 -2.17 77.69 -30.02
C LEU A 5 -1.67 78.31 -28.70
N GLY A 6 -2.58 78.83 -27.86
CA GLY A 6 -2.23 79.45 -26.57
C GLY A 6 -1.84 78.41 -25.51
N LEU A 7 -2.54 77.27 -25.47
CA LEU A 7 -2.24 76.20 -24.52
C LEU A 7 -0.93 75.47 -24.85
N GLN A 8 -0.60 75.28 -26.14
CA GLN A 8 0.66 74.66 -26.58
C GLN A 8 1.93 75.47 -26.22
N GLN A 9 1.80 76.79 -26.02
CA GLN A 9 2.92 77.66 -25.61
C GLN A 9 3.11 77.72 -24.09
N ARG A 10 2.13 77.22 -23.31
CA ARG A 10 2.06 77.36 -21.85
C ARG A 10 2.06 76.03 -21.11
N LEU A 11 1.60 74.95 -21.75
CA LEU A 11 1.55 73.59 -21.22
C LEU A 11 2.35 72.65 -22.11
N SER A 12 3.08 71.74 -21.47
CA SER A 12 3.71 70.59 -22.11
C SER A 12 3.14 69.32 -21.52
N VAL A 13 2.92 68.32 -22.38
CA VAL A 13 2.62 66.96 -21.91
C VAL A 13 3.78 66.06 -22.27
N ASN A 14 4.36 65.44 -21.26
CA ASN A 14 5.42 64.46 -21.42
C ASN A 14 4.85 63.08 -21.09
N VAL A 15 4.95 62.16 -22.05
CA VAL A 15 4.65 60.76 -21.81
C VAL A 15 5.92 60.10 -21.27
N ALA A 16 5.81 59.40 -20.14
CA ALA A 16 6.93 58.67 -19.57
C ALA A 16 7.48 57.61 -20.56
N PRO A 17 8.75 57.20 -20.46
CA PRO A 17 9.36 56.25 -21.39
C PRO A 17 8.65 54.89 -21.47
N ASP A 18 7.94 54.50 -20.41
CA ASP A 18 7.11 53.29 -20.34
C ASP A 18 5.78 53.40 -21.11
N GLN A 19 5.42 54.61 -21.58
CA GLN A 19 4.15 54.95 -22.22
C GLN A 19 2.91 54.67 -21.35
N MET A 20 3.09 54.48 -20.04
CA MET A 20 2.03 54.14 -19.10
C MET A 20 1.53 55.33 -18.29
N THR A 21 2.28 56.43 -18.27
CA THR A 21 1.90 57.64 -17.54
C THR A 21 2.09 58.87 -18.42
N ALA A 22 1.07 59.74 -18.47
CA ALA A 22 1.21 61.07 -19.07
C ALA A 22 1.29 62.13 -17.96
N LEU A 23 2.32 62.96 -18.03
CA LEU A 23 2.63 64.00 -17.08
C LEU A 23 2.38 65.37 -17.72
N LEU A 24 1.51 66.18 -17.12
CA LEU A 24 1.31 67.57 -17.51
C LEU A 24 2.30 68.45 -16.75
N GLN A 25 2.94 69.37 -17.46
CA GLN A 25 3.85 70.35 -16.89
C GLN A 25 3.58 71.73 -17.48
N PHE A 26 3.48 72.73 -16.61
CA PHE A 26 3.39 74.13 -16.99
C PHE A 26 4.77 74.65 -17.43
N ILE A 27 4.85 75.21 -18.64
CA ILE A 27 6.04 75.88 -19.17
C ILE A 27 6.07 77.34 -18.70
N ARG A 28 4.89 77.99 -18.63
CA ARG A 28 4.68 79.33 -18.09
C ARG A 28 3.32 79.39 -17.42
N CYS A 29 3.30 79.79 -16.15
CA CYS A 29 2.09 80.04 -15.38
C CYS A 29 2.07 81.54 -15.04
N ASP A 30 1.34 82.32 -15.85
CA ASP A 30 1.08 83.73 -15.59
C ASP A 30 -0.27 83.84 -14.85
N ASP A 31 -0.47 84.89 -14.02
CA ASP A 31 -1.69 85.07 -13.20
C ASP A 31 -3.00 85.14 -14.02
N ASP A 32 -2.91 85.40 -15.33
CA ASP A 32 -4.04 85.46 -16.28
C ASP A 32 -4.35 84.11 -16.97
N PHE A 33 -3.77 83.00 -16.51
CA PHE A 33 -4.04 81.68 -17.09
C PHE A 33 -5.39 81.12 -16.62
N ALA A 34 -6.36 81.07 -17.53
CA ALA A 34 -7.62 80.35 -17.34
C ALA A 34 -7.81 79.34 -18.48
N CYS A 35 -8.24 78.13 -18.14
CA CYS A 35 -8.62 77.11 -19.11
C CYS A 35 -9.77 76.27 -18.56
N THR A 36 -10.64 75.77 -19.44
CA THR A 36 -11.70 74.84 -19.02
C THR A 36 -11.21 73.39 -19.03
N ALA A 37 -11.79 72.52 -18.19
CA ALA A 37 -11.47 71.10 -18.20
C ALA A 37 -11.68 70.45 -19.60
N ALA A 38 -12.65 70.95 -20.37
CA ALA A 38 -12.92 70.51 -21.74
C ALA A 38 -11.81 70.93 -22.72
N GLU A 39 -11.26 72.14 -22.58
CA GLU A 39 -10.11 72.59 -23.37
C GLU A 39 -8.85 71.80 -23.04
N LEU A 40 -8.62 71.50 -21.75
CA LEU A 40 -7.53 70.63 -21.32
C LEU A 40 -7.68 69.22 -21.91
N GLU A 41 -8.87 68.62 -21.83
CA GLU A 41 -9.13 67.30 -22.43
C GLU A 41 -8.87 67.30 -23.93
N GLN A 42 -9.33 68.34 -24.66
CA GLN A 42 -9.10 68.46 -26.09
C GLN A 42 -7.61 68.61 -26.42
N PHE A 43 -6.87 69.36 -25.60
CA PHE A 43 -5.41 69.50 -25.70
C PHE A 43 -4.68 68.17 -25.43
N LEU A 44 -5.11 67.38 -24.45
CA LEU A 44 -4.55 66.05 -24.18
C LEU A 44 -4.79 65.08 -25.33
N ARG A 45 -6.01 65.06 -25.88
CA ARG A 45 -6.35 64.24 -27.06
C ARG A 45 -5.57 64.66 -28.30
N ALA A 46 -5.41 65.96 -28.53
CA ALA A 46 -4.58 66.48 -29.63
C ALA A 46 -3.10 66.14 -29.45
N SER A 47 -2.64 65.99 -28.20
CA SER A 47 -1.30 65.53 -27.83
C SER A 47 -1.15 64.00 -27.85
N GLY A 48 -2.18 63.26 -28.32
CA GLY A 48 -2.14 61.82 -28.51
C GLY A 48 -2.55 60.99 -27.30
N ILE A 49 -3.01 61.60 -26.21
CA ILE A 49 -3.48 60.90 -24.99
C ILE A 49 -4.97 60.61 -25.14
N THR A 50 -5.31 59.34 -25.28
CA THR A 50 -6.68 58.91 -25.60
C THR A 50 -7.26 57.97 -24.57
N TYR A 51 -6.47 57.52 -23.60
CA TYR A 51 -6.85 56.51 -22.62
C TYR A 51 -6.34 56.84 -21.22
N GLY A 52 -7.15 56.51 -20.20
CA GLY A 52 -6.74 56.61 -18.80
C GLY A 52 -6.71 58.02 -18.21
N ILE A 53 -7.33 58.99 -18.88
CA ILE A 53 -7.37 60.40 -18.45
C ILE A 53 -8.14 60.51 -17.12
N GLN A 54 -7.53 61.19 -16.15
CA GLN A 54 -8.11 61.44 -14.83
C GLN A 54 -8.90 62.77 -14.86
N TYR A 55 -10.19 62.68 -15.21
CA TYR A 55 -11.06 63.86 -15.35
C TYR A 55 -11.14 64.70 -14.07
N ASP A 56 -11.12 64.08 -12.90
CA ASP A 56 -11.15 64.79 -11.61
C ASP A 56 -9.94 65.72 -11.44
N LEU A 57 -8.76 65.28 -11.89
CA LEU A 57 -7.54 66.11 -11.87
C LEU A 57 -7.60 67.22 -12.91
N LEU A 58 -8.20 66.99 -14.09
CA LEU A 58 -8.39 68.06 -15.07
C LEU A 58 -9.30 69.17 -14.52
N HIS A 59 -10.35 68.80 -13.80
CA HIS A 59 -11.22 69.76 -13.11
C HIS A 59 -10.48 70.51 -12.00
N ALA A 60 -9.66 69.82 -11.20
CA ALA A 60 -8.85 70.45 -10.16
C ALA A 60 -7.82 71.44 -10.75
N ILE A 61 -7.13 71.05 -11.83
CA ILE A 61 -6.15 71.90 -12.54
C ILE A 61 -6.85 73.10 -13.19
N SER A 62 -8.07 72.96 -13.71
CA SER A 62 -8.82 74.09 -14.26
C SER A 62 -9.30 75.10 -13.21
N ASN A 63 -9.57 74.64 -11.98
CA ASN A 63 -10.08 75.47 -10.90
C ASN A 63 -8.97 76.21 -10.13
N ASP A 64 -7.79 75.59 -10.00
CA ASP A 64 -6.63 76.18 -9.33
C ASP A 64 -5.32 75.82 -10.07
N PRO A 65 -5.03 76.46 -11.22
CA PRO A 65 -3.82 76.16 -11.99
C PRO A 65 -2.51 76.46 -11.24
N ALA A 66 -2.52 77.44 -10.33
CA ALA A 66 -1.34 77.90 -9.61
C ALA A 66 -0.73 76.80 -8.72
N SER A 67 -1.58 75.99 -8.08
CA SER A 67 -1.16 74.88 -7.22
C SER A 67 -0.43 73.74 -7.95
N TYR A 68 -0.61 73.62 -9.27
CA TYR A 68 0.00 72.57 -10.10
C TYR A 68 1.16 73.09 -10.97
N SER A 69 1.47 74.40 -10.89
CA SER A 69 2.45 75.08 -11.75
C SER A 69 3.91 74.63 -11.54
N LEU A 70 4.25 74.19 -10.33
CA LEU A 70 5.63 73.84 -9.94
C LEU A 70 5.93 72.34 -9.98
N GLN A 71 4.95 71.49 -10.35
CA GLN A 71 5.09 70.03 -10.32
C GLN A 71 4.63 69.38 -11.61
N GLN A 72 5.21 68.21 -11.94
CA GLN A 72 4.72 67.37 -13.03
C GLN A 72 3.55 66.53 -12.50
N THR A 73 2.35 66.78 -13.01
CA THR A 73 1.14 66.10 -12.52
C THR A 73 0.79 64.92 -13.43
N PRO A 74 0.67 63.69 -12.91
CA PRO A 74 0.18 62.56 -13.69
C PRO A 74 -1.30 62.76 -13.96
N ILE A 75 -1.65 62.95 -15.23
CA ILE A 75 -3.00 63.28 -15.69
C ILE A 75 -3.66 62.13 -16.45
N ALA A 76 -2.89 61.10 -16.81
CA ALA A 76 -3.42 59.87 -17.36
C ALA A 76 -2.57 58.66 -16.97
N HIS A 77 -3.24 57.54 -16.71
CA HIS A 77 -2.62 56.24 -16.44
C HIS A 77 -3.12 55.17 -17.42
N GLY A 78 -2.18 54.53 -18.10
CA GLY A 78 -2.47 53.35 -18.91
C GLY A 78 -2.89 52.16 -18.05
N LEU A 79 -3.49 51.16 -18.68
CA LEU A 79 -3.82 49.88 -18.05
C LEU A 79 -2.60 48.95 -18.17
N PRO A 80 -1.89 48.57 -17.08
CA PRO A 80 -0.72 47.72 -17.19
C PRO A 80 -1.08 46.31 -17.68
N PRO A 81 -0.26 45.71 -18.57
CA PRO A 81 -0.47 44.34 -19.01
C PRO A 81 -0.28 43.36 -17.84
N LYS A 82 -1.11 42.32 -17.77
CA LYS A 82 -0.95 41.27 -16.75
C LYS A 82 -0.25 40.05 -17.33
N THR A 83 0.57 39.41 -16.52
CA THR A 83 1.21 38.13 -16.87
C THR A 83 0.23 37.00 -16.66
N GLY A 84 0.15 36.09 -17.64
CA GLY A 84 -0.60 34.85 -17.52
C GLY A 84 -0.01 33.92 -16.45
N LYS A 85 -0.79 32.98 -15.95
CA LYS A 85 -0.35 31.99 -14.98
C LYS A 85 0.51 30.92 -15.67
N ASP A 86 1.62 30.56 -15.06
CA ASP A 86 2.48 29.48 -15.53
C ASP A 86 1.71 28.14 -15.55
N GLY A 87 2.01 27.33 -16.55
CA GLY A 87 1.54 25.96 -16.60
C GLY A 87 2.15 25.16 -15.46
N ARG A 88 1.42 24.18 -14.93
CA ARG A 88 1.88 23.33 -13.82
C ARG A 88 1.49 21.88 -14.03
N ILE A 89 2.23 20.97 -13.43
CA ILE A 89 1.86 19.55 -13.37
C ILE A 89 1.01 19.36 -12.12
N ALA A 90 -0.24 18.92 -12.30
CA ALA A 90 -1.10 18.51 -11.21
C ALA A 90 -1.05 16.99 -11.09
N TYR A 91 -0.51 16.50 -9.96
CA TYR A 91 -0.52 15.08 -9.62
C TYR A 91 -1.91 14.68 -9.14
N VAL A 92 -2.39 13.54 -9.65
CA VAL A 92 -3.69 12.95 -9.29
C VAL A 92 -3.52 12.01 -8.10
N VAL A 93 -2.34 11.41 -7.95
CA VAL A 93 -1.95 10.67 -6.75
C VAL A 93 -1.80 11.68 -5.62
N GLU A 94 -2.51 11.46 -4.51
CA GLU A 94 -2.41 12.32 -3.33
C GLU A 94 -0.99 12.20 -2.74
N MET A 95 -0.16 13.21 -2.99
CA MET A 95 1.18 13.31 -2.42
C MET A 95 1.14 13.87 -0.98
N ASN A 96 0.03 13.68 -0.26
CA ASN A 96 -0.21 14.33 1.03
C ASN A 96 0.81 13.84 2.05
N ALA A 97 1.76 14.72 2.36
CA ALA A 97 2.84 14.57 3.33
C ALA A 97 2.40 14.83 4.78
N ASP A 98 1.11 14.98 5.05
CA ASP A 98 0.59 15.09 6.40
C ASP A 98 0.46 13.68 7.01
N GLN A 99 1.60 13.21 7.50
CA GLN A 99 1.76 12.04 8.35
C GLN A 99 1.10 12.31 9.71
N ARG A 100 -0.22 12.14 9.79
CA ARG A 100 -0.89 11.98 11.07
C ARG A 100 -1.28 10.50 11.20
N PRO A 101 -0.78 9.80 12.24
CA PRO A 101 -1.22 8.44 12.48
C PRO A 101 -2.74 8.44 12.69
N GLU A 102 -3.43 7.47 12.09
CA GLU A 102 -4.88 7.37 12.21
C GLU A 102 -5.23 7.08 13.68
N GLU A 103 -6.07 7.94 14.26
CA GLU A 103 -6.64 7.73 15.58
C GLU A 103 -7.73 6.67 15.46
N SER A 104 -7.54 5.52 16.11
CA SER A 104 -8.59 4.49 16.20
C SER A 104 -9.80 5.04 16.99
N GLU A 105 -10.98 4.46 16.79
CA GLU A 105 -12.24 4.85 17.48
C GLU A 105 -12.12 4.83 19.02
N ASP A 106 -11.15 4.07 19.56
CA ASP A 106 -10.83 3.98 20.99
C ASP A 106 -9.74 4.99 21.47
N GLY A 107 -9.33 5.94 20.64
CA GLY A 107 -8.30 6.95 20.99
C GLY A 107 -6.87 6.39 21.08
N LYS A 108 -6.64 5.16 20.61
CA LYS A 108 -5.30 4.55 20.53
C LYS A 108 -4.69 4.89 19.18
N VAL A 109 -3.61 5.66 19.22
CA VAL A 109 -2.83 6.06 18.03
C VAL A 109 -1.92 4.91 17.61
N ASP A 110 -2.11 4.37 16.39
CA ASP A 110 -1.21 3.35 15.85
C ASP A 110 -0.01 4.01 15.14
N PHE A 111 1.08 4.21 15.89
CA PHE A 111 2.33 4.77 15.38
C PHE A 111 3.09 3.83 14.42
N LYS A 112 2.47 2.73 13.97
CA LYS A 112 3.07 1.82 12.99
C LYS A 112 2.62 2.10 11.55
N GLU A 113 1.59 2.93 11.35
CA GLU A 113 1.15 3.36 10.01
C GLU A 113 1.80 4.70 9.60
N THR A 114 3.13 4.75 9.65
CA THR A 114 3.89 6.01 9.49
C THR A 114 4.13 6.40 8.03
N SER A 115 4.13 5.45 7.08
CA SER A 115 4.47 5.71 5.67
C SER A 115 3.39 5.24 4.68
N LYS A 116 2.69 6.19 4.04
CA LYS A 116 1.82 5.91 2.90
C LYS A 116 2.69 5.73 1.65
N ILE A 117 2.98 4.47 1.32
CA ILE A 117 3.64 4.08 0.07
C ILE A 117 2.73 4.48 -1.10
N LEU A 118 3.24 5.28 -2.04
CA LEU A 118 2.47 5.79 -3.19
C LEU A 118 2.33 4.71 -4.27
N ASN A 119 1.46 3.73 -3.99
CA ASN A 119 1.10 2.66 -4.91
C ASN A 119 0.28 3.19 -6.09
N VAL A 120 0.66 2.79 -7.30
CA VAL A 120 -0.13 3.01 -8.52
C VAL A 120 -0.34 1.71 -9.27
N GLN A 121 -1.50 1.58 -9.92
CA GLN A 121 -1.85 0.45 -10.77
C GLN A 121 -1.60 0.77 -12.24
N LYS A 122 -1.32 -0.25 -13.05
CA LYS A 122 -1.18 -0.15 -14.50
C LYS A 122 -2.42 0.49 -15.11
N GLY A 123 -2.20 1.53 -15.91
CA GLY A 123 -3.26 2.32 -16.54
C GLY A 123 -3.83 3.44 -15.66
N GLN A 124 -3.43 3.56 -14.39
CA GLN A 124 -3.86 4.65 -13.52
C GLN A 124 -3.27 5.98 -13.99
N LEU A 125 -4.10 7.03 -13.96
CA LEU A 125 -3.68 8.40 -14.24
C LEU A 125 -2.84 8.93 -13.06
N ILE A 126 -1.59 9.27 -13.32
CA ILE A 126 -0.62 9.76 -12.33
C ILE A 126 -0.65 11.28 -12.25
N ALA A 127 -0.60 11.94 -13.41
CA ALA A 127 -0.45 13.39 -13.50
C ALA A 127 -1.10 13.98 -14.75
N ARG A 128 -1.50 15.25 -14.65
CA ARG A 128 -1.99 16.07 -15.76
C ARG A 128 -1.18 17.36 -15.88
N LYS A 129 -0.81 17.73 -17.10
CA LYS A 129 -0.23 19.02 -17.43
C LYS A 129 -1.35 20.04 -17.58
N LEU A 130 -1.33 21.07 -16.75
CA LEU A 130 -2.17 22.25 -16.92
C LEU A 130 -1.45 23.26 -17.81
N PRO A 131 -2.08 23.75 -18.90
CA PRO A 131 -1.46 24.70 -19.82
C PRO A 131 -1.24 26.06 -19.15
N ALA A 132 -0.28 26.83 -19.67
CA ALA A 132 -0.11 28.23 -19.26
C ALA A 132 -1.28 29.07 -19.78
N THR A 133 -1.66 30.11 -19.03
CA THR A 133 -2.68 31.05 -19.50
C THR A 133 -2.05 32.20 -20.27
N GLU A 134 -2.81 32.79 -21.20
CA GLU A 134 -2.42 34.05 -21.82
C GLU A 134 -2.46 35.19 -20.78
N GLY A 135 -1.61 36.19 -21.00
CA GLY A 135 -1.66 37.42 -20.22
C GLY A 135 -2.76 38.35 -20.72
N GLU A 136 -3.36 39.14 -19.83
CA GLU A 136 -4.34 40.15 -20.24
C GLU A 136 -3.61 41.34 -20.90
N PRO A 137 -4.03 41.78 -22.10
CA PRO A 137 -3.42 42.92 -22.75
C PRO A 137 -3.67 44.20 -21.96
N GLY A 138 -2.62 44.98 -21.79
CA GLY A 138 -2.68 46.33 -21.26
C GLY A 138 -2.98 47.36 -22.35
N LYS A 139 -3.02 48.63 -21.99
CA LYS A 139 -3.25 49.75 -22.90
C LYS A 139 -2.48 50.98 -22.44
N THR A 140 -1.66 51.56 -23.31
CA THR A 140 -0.92 52.79 -23.01
C THR A 140 -1.88 53.99 -22.87
N VAL A 141 -1.37 55.10 -22.34
CA VAL A 141 -2.12 56.38 -22.30
C VAL A 141 -2.47 56.92 -23.70
N THR A 142 -1.72 56.49 -24.73
CA THR A 142 -1.97 56.83 -26.13
C THR A 142 -2.99 55.92 -26.82
N GLY A 143 -3.49 54.90 -26.11
CA GLY A 143 -4.51 53.99 -26.60
C GLY A 143 -3.98 52.77 -27.37
N ILE A 144 -2.66 52.59 -27.42
CA ILE A 144 -2.00 51.45 -28.05
C ILE A 144 -2.08 50.24 -27.11
N ALA A 145 -2.48 49.08 -27.64
CA ALA A 145 -2.53 47.84 -26.86
C ALA A 145 -1.12 47.33 -26.56
N VAL A 146 -0.85 47.00 -25.29
CA VAL A 146 0.41 46.38 -24.85
C VAL A 146 0.15 44.90 -24.61
N PRO A 147 0.80 43.96 -25.33
CA PRO A 147 0.52 42.55 -25.17
C PRO A 147 0.89 42.07 -23.76
N GLY A 148 -0.01 41.27 -23.16
CA GLY A 148 0.26 40.55 -21.92
C GLY A 148 1.34 39.49 -22.13
N ARG A 149 2.16 39.24 -21.10
CA ARG A 149 3.14 38.16 -21.17
C ARG A 149 2.46 36.82 -20.91
N LYS A 150 2.60 35.87 -21.82
CA LYS A 150 2.15 34.48 -21.62
C LYS A 150 2.93 33.83 -20.48
N GLY A 151 2.24 33.03 -19.65
CA GLY A 151 2.90 32.21 -18.64
C GLY A 151 3.87 31.18 -19.25
N LYS A 152 4.83 30.70 -18.47
CA LYS A 152 5.76 29.65 -18.91
C LYS A 152 5.05 28.31 -19.01
N GLU A 153 5.27 27.60 -20.10
CA GLU A 153 4.73 26.25 -20.29
C GLU A 153 5.39 25.24 -19.33
N ALA A 154 4.57 24.41 -18.69
CA ALA A 154 5.08 23.28 -17.91
C ALA A 154 5.71 22.23 -18.85
N ARG A 155 6.88 21.71 -18.44
CA ARG A 155 7.55 20.61 -19.14
C ARG A 155 7.30 19.31 -18.41
N LEU A 156 6.53 18.42 -19.04
CA LEU A 156 6.30 17.08 -18.53
C LEU A 156 7.47 16.17 -18.91
N LYS A 157 8.14 15.58 -17.91
CA LYS A 157 9.23 14.62 -18.09
C LYS A 157 8.72 13.22 -17.72
N ALA A 158 8.39 12.43 -18.74
CA ALA A 158 8.08 11.01 -18.53
C ALA A 158 9.38 10.22 -18.36
N GLY A 159 9.49 9.52 -17.24
CA GLY A 159 10.61 8.64 -16.91
C GLY A 159 10.28 7.18 -17.22
N LYS A 160 10.77 6.27 -16.37
CA LYS A 160 10.62 4.82 -16.52
C LYS A 160 9.21 4.35 -16.18
N ASN A 161 8.71 3.40 -16.96
CA ASN A 161 7.43 2.70 -16.77
C ASN A 161 6.21 3.63 -16.70
N VAL A 162 6.22 4.67 -17.52
CA VAL A 162 5.17 5.68 -17.59
C VAL A 162 4.87 5.97 -19.06
N VAL A 163 3.59 6.13 -19.40
CA VAL A 163 3.13 6.41 -20.77
C VAL A 163 2.39 7.75 -20.79
N CYS A 164 2.65 8.55 -21.82
CA CYS A 164 1.91 9.79 -22.07
C CYS A 164 0.84 9.58 -23.14
N ASN A 165 -0.25 10.35 -23.08
CA ASN A 165 -1.16 10.46 -24.20
C ASN A 165 -0.50 11.19 -25.40
N ALA A 166 -1.14 11.13 -26.57
CA ALA A 166 -0.63 11.74 -27.81
C ALA A 166 -0.27 13.22 -27.65
N ASP A 167 -1.10 13.97 -26.91
CA ASP A 167 -0.94 15.41 -26.68
C ASP A 167 0.07 15.76 -25.57
N ARG A 168 0.66 14.75 -24.90
CA ARG A 168 1.56 14.89 -23.74
C ARG A 168 1.00 15.75 -22.60
N THR A 169 -0.32 15.67 -22.42
CA THR A 169 -1.05 16.35 -21.33
C THR A 169 -1.38 15.42 -20.17
N LEU A 170 -1.47 14.11 -20.40
CA LEU A 170 -1.83 13.11 -19.40
C LEU A 170 -0.76 12.04 -19.29
N VAL A 171 -0.53 11.56 -18.07
CA VAL A 171 0.51 10.60 -17.73
C VAL A 171 -0.10 9.41 -17.00
N TYR A 172 0.16 8.22 -17.51
CA TYR A 172 -0.38 6.96 -17.00
C TYR A 172 0.73 6.02 -16.55
N ALA A 173 0.46 5.22 -15.52
CA ALA A 173 1.36 4.14 -15.11
C ALA A 173 1.38 3.03 -16.17
N ALA A 174 2.56 2.57 -16.57
CA ALA A 174 2.68 1.43 -17.51
C ALA A 174 2.61 0.07 -16.81
N ILE A 175 2.87 0.04 -15.50
CA ILE A 175 2.95 -1.13 -14.63
C ILE A 175 2.40 -0.79 -13.24
N ASP A 176 2.12 -1.81 -12.42
CA ASP A 176 1.88 -1.65 -10.99
C ASP A 176 3.19 -1.34 -10.26
N GLY A 177 3.18 -0.43 -9.29
CA GLY A 177 4.34 -0.17 -8.47
C GLY A 177 4.35 1.17 -7.74
N LEU A 178 5.55 1.59 -7.34
CA LEU A 178 5.81 2.81 -6.58
C LEU A 178 5.96 4.01 -7.51
N PHE A 179 5.10 5.00 -7.33
CA PHE A 179 5.26 6.31 -7.96
C PHE A 179 6.42 7.09 -7.29
N THR A 180 7.34 7.59 -8.11
CA THR A 180 8.49 8.41 -7.66
C THR A 180 8.79 9.54 -8.62
N ILE A 181 9.29 10.65 -8.08
CA ILE A 181 9.80 11.78 -8.86
C ILE A 181 11.32 11.84 -8.70
N THR A 182 12.07 11.80 -9.80
CA THR A 182 13.54 11.86 -9.79
C THR A 182 14.06 12.95 -10.75
N GLY A 183 15.31 13.38 -10.57
CA GLY A 183 15.99 14.29 -11.51
C GLY A 183 15.29 15.65 -11.71
N GLY A 184 14.61 16.17 -10.68
CA GLY A 184 13.91 17.45 -10.71
C GLY A 184 12.75 17.49 -11.71
N ASP A 185 11.80 16.53 -11.60
CA ASP A 185 10.47 16.48 -12.24
C ASP A 185 10.21 15.26 -13.17
N SER A 186 11.11 14.26 -13.20
CA SER A 186 10.85 13.03 -13.97
C SER A 186 9.92 12.10 -13.21
N ILE A 187 8.76 11.79 -13.80
CA ILE A 187 7.77 10.87 -13.23
C ILE A 187 8.16 9.43 -13.56
N ASN A 188 8.30 8.57 -12.56
CA ASN A 188 8.67 7.16 -12.73
C ASN A 188 7.74 6.27 -11.92
N VAL A 189 7.58 5.02 -12.37
CA VAL A 189 6.96 3.95 -11.60
C VAL A 189 7.96 2.80 -11.47
N PHE A 190 8.21 2.32 -10.25
CA PHE A 190 9.13 1.21 -10.01
C PHE A 190 8.38 0.00 -9.43
N PRO A 191 8.58 -1.22 -9.95
CA PRO A 191 7.90 -2.43 -9.44
C PRO A 191 8.52 -2.95 -8.14
N VAL A 192 9.55 -2.29 -7.63
CA VAL A 192 10.29 -2.70 -6.42
C VAL A 192 10.30 -1.54 -5.44
N TYR A 193 9.96 -1.82 -4.19
CA TYR A 193 10.15 -0.92 -3.06
C TYR A 193 11.32 -1.41 -2.22
N GLU A 194 12.33 -0.56 -2.03
CA GLU A 194 13.55 -0.89 -1.29
C GLU A 194 13.63 -0.08 0.02
N VAL A 195 13.78 -0.81 1.12
CA VAL A 195 14.02 -0.26 2.45
C VAL A 195 15.51 -0.41 2.78
N ASN A 196 16.20 0.72 2.84
CA ASN A 196 17.62 0.80 3.17
C ASN A 196 17.83 0.80 4.69
N GLY A 197 17.48 -0.30 5.35
CA GLY A 197 17.57 -0.45 6.80
C GLY A 197 16.55 -1.46 7.32
N ASP A 198 16.19 -1.30 8.59
CA ASP A 198 15.23 -2.15 9.27
C ASP A 198 13.80 -1.65 9.08
N VAL A 199 12.84 -2.58 9.11
CA VAL A 199 11.42 -2.25 9.23
C VAL A 199 11.11 -2.12 10.73
N ASP A 200 11.04 -0.87 11.17
CA ASP A 200 10.86 -0.42 12.56
C ASP A 200 9.80 0.71 12.63
N TYR A 201 9.76 1.47 13.73
CA TYR A 201 8.83 2.59 13.88
C TYR A 201 9.08 3.77 12.92
N HIS A 202 10.27 3.89 12.33
CA HIS A 202 10.54 4.92 11.31
C HIS A 202 9.94 4.52 9.96
N THR A 203 10.05 3.24 9.60
CA THR A 203 9.52 2.73 8.33
C THR A 203 8.00 2.46 8.43
N GLY A 204 7.56 1.83 9.52
CA GLY A 204 6.18 1.38 9.72
C GLY A 204 5.84 0.08 8.99
N HIS A 205 4.55 -0.23 8.95
CA HIS A 205 4.02 -1.32 8.12
C HIS A 205 4.21 -1.02 6.64
N ILE A 206 4.46 -2.07 5.86
CA ILE A 206 4.67 -1.97 4.41
C ILE A 206 3.55 -2.75 3.73
N ASP A 207 2.84 -2.10 2.81
CA ASP A 207 1.88 -2.72 1.90
C ASP A 207 2.17 -2.24 0.47
N PHE A 208 2.61 -3.15 -0.39
CA PHE A 208 3.13 -2.80 -1.71
C PHE A 208 2.59 -3.72 -2.81
N VAL A 209 2.17 -3.14 -3.92
CA VAL A 209 1.60 -3.87 -5.07
C VAL A 209 2.64 -4.57 -5.96
N GLY A 210 3.91 -4.57 -5.55
CA GLY A 210 5.02 -5.19 -6.26
C GLY A 210 5.97 -5.93 -5.33
N THR A 211 7.25 -5.98 -5.66
CA THR A 211 8.28 -6.65 -4.85
C THR A 211 8.83 -5.74 -3.76
N VAL A 212 9.02 -6.26 -2.54
CA VAL A 212 9.64 -5.52 -1.43
C VAL A 212 11.03 -6.06 -1.15
N VAL A 213 12.01 -5.18 -1.02
CA VAL A 213 13.40 -5.52 -0.65
C VAL A 213 13.78 -4.79 0.62
N VAL A 214 14.01 -5.52 1.70
CA VAL A 214 14.48 -5.00 2.98
C VAL A 214 15.96 -5.34 3.12
N ARG A 215 16.82 -4.32 3.25
CA ARG A 215 18.28 -4.50 3.42
C ARG A 215 18.69 -4.85 4.84
N GLY A 216 17.87 -4.50 5.83
CA GLY A 216 18.05 -4.85 7.23
C GLY A 216 17.11 -5.96 7.69
N ASN A 217 16.67 -5.85 8.93
CA ASN A 217 15.77 -6.77 9.61
C ASN A 217 14.31 -6.32 9.55
N VAL A 218 13.38 -7.26 9.74
CA VAL A 218 11.98 -6.93 10.03
C VAL A 218 11.74 -7.20 11.51
N LEU A 219 11.52 -6.13 12.28
CA LEU A 219 11.44 -6.19 13.74
C LEU A 219 10.05 -6.63 14.24
N THR A 220 9.99 -6.95 15.53
CA THR A 220 8.80 -7.54 16.15
C THR A 220 7.59 -6.63 16.08
N GLY A 221 6.45 -7.23 15.70
CA GLY A 221 5.18 -6.54 15.60
C GLY A 221 5.03 -5.62 14.38
N PHE A 222 5.97 -5.68 13.42
CA PHE A 222 5.80 -5.06 12.10
C PHE A 222 5.26 -6.06 11.09
N ARG A 223 4.72 -5.52 9.99
CA ARG A 223 4.07 -6.29 8.92
C ARG A 223 4.60 -5.81 7.58
N VAL A 224 4.95 -6.75 6.72
CA VAL A 224 5.34 -6.50 5.33
C VAL A 224 4.45 -7.33 4.42
N ARG A 225 3.64 -6.64 3.61
CA ARG A 225 2.76 -7.20 2.59
C ARG A 225 3.23 -6.79 1.21
N ALA A 226 3.26 -7.76 0.31
CA ALA A 226 3.68 -7.54 -1.06
C ALA A 226 2.87 -8.43 -2.02
N ALA A 227 2.35 -7.87 -3.11
CA ALA A 227 1.73 -8.69 -4.16
C ALA A 227 2.78 -9.48 -4.96
N GLY A 228 4.00 -8.94 -5.09
CA GLY A 228 5.17 -9.65 -5.62
C GLY A 228 6.06 -10.19 -4.50
N ASP A 229 7.26 -10.66 -4.85
CA ASP A 229 8.18 -11.28 -3.90
C ASP A 229 8.60 -10.37 -2.72
N ILE A 230 8.95 -10.97 -1.58
CA ILE A 230 9.59 -10.26 -0.45
C ILE A 230 11.01 -10.79 -0.28
N ARG A 231 11.99 -9.89 -0.30
CA ARG A 231 13.39 -10.21 -0.02
C ARG A 231 13.88 -9.48 1.22
N VAL A 232 14.36 -10.22 2.21
CA VAL A 232 14.97 -9.67 3.42
C VAL A 232 16.43 -10.12 3.47
N VAL A 233 17.35 -9.16 3.53
CA VAL A 233 18.79 -9.45 3.65
C VAL A 233 19.16 -9.78 5.10
N GLY A 234 18.53 -9.11 6.08
CA GLY A 234 18.68 -9.44 7.49
C GLY A 234 17.83 -10.65 7.93
N GLY A 235 17.40 -10.61 9.18
CA GLY A 235 16.50 -11.57 9.80
C GLY A 235 15.07 -11.05 9.96
N VAL A 236 14.17 -11.97 10.29
CA VAL A 236 12.78 -11.67 10.65
C VAL A 236 12.59 -12.02 12.11
N GLU A 237 12.22 -11.05 12.94
CA GLU A 237 12.11 -11.21 14.38
C GLU A 237 10.68 -10.90 14.84
N GLY A 238 9.86 -11.92 15.09
CA GLY A 238 8.49 -11.75 15.61
C GLY A 238 7.59 -10.87 14.73
N ALA A 239 7.86 -10.83 13.42
CA ALA A 239 7.14 -10.01 12.44
C ALA A 239 6.21 -10.85 11.55
N GLU A 240 5.34 -10.17 10.82
CA GLU A 240 4.42 -10.78 9.86
C GLU A 240 4.84 -10.45 8.43
N LEU A 241 5.17 -11.48 7.65
CA LEU A 241 5.44 -11.34 6.22
C LEU A 241 4.39 -12.10 5.43
N GLU A 242 3.79 -11.45 4.44
CA GLU A 242 2.73 -12.04 3.62
C GLU A 242 2.88 -11.60 2.17
N THR A 243 2.91 -12.57 1.25
CA THR A 243 3.00 -12.31 -0.19
C THR A 243 2.34 -13.41 -1.01
N ASP A 244 1.80 -13.03 -2.17
CA ASP A 244 1.37 -13.98 -3.20
C ASP A 244 2.57 -14.62 -3.94
N GLY A 245 3.73 -13.94 -3.88
CA GLY A 245 5.02 -14.33 -4.43
C GLY A 245 5.79 -15.34 -3.57
N SER A 246 7.12 -15.31 -3.72
CA SER A 246 8.08 -16.02 -2.88
C SER A 246 8.69 -15.11 -1.82
N ILE A 247 9.12 -15.70 -0.70
CA ILE A 247 9.88 -15.00 0.35
C ILE A 247 11.31 -15.53 0.40
N GLU A 248 12.29 -14.65 0.25
CA GLU A 248 13.71 -14.97 0.43
C GLU A 248 14.30 -14.17 1.60
N ILE A 249 14.73 -14.87 2.64
CA ILE A 249 15.38 -14.29 3.82
C ILE A 249 16.81 -14.81 3.86
N THR A 250 17.80 -13.94 3.70
CA THR A 250 19.21 -14.38 3.76
C THR A 250 19.56 -14.81 5.19
N GLY A 251 19.06 -14.09 6.20
CA GLY A 251 19.15 -14.46 7.60
C GLY A 251 18.20 -15.59 8.00
N GLY A 252 17.73 -15.54 9.24
CA GLY A 252 16.79 -16.52 9.79
C GLY A 252 15.46 -15.90 10.23
N ILE A 253 14.51 -16.78 10.52
CA ILE A 253 13.21 -16.45 11.08
C ILE A 253 13.23 -16.80 12.56
N MET A 254 13.07 -15.80 13.42
CA MET A 254 12.91 -15.95 14.87
C MET A 254 11.49 -15.50 15.23
N GLY A 255 10.55 -16.43 15.31
CA GLY A 255 9.14 -16.07 15.45
C GLY A 255 8.73 -15.59 16.84
N GLY A 256 9.45 -15.99 17.89
CA GLY A 256 9.13 -15.61 19.27
C GLY A 256 7.70 -15.96 19.70
N GLY A 257 7.08 -16.94 19.02
CA GLY A 257 5.67 -17.33 19.23
C GLY A 257 4.61 -16.37 18.68
N LYS A 258 4.99 -15.28 17.99
CA LYS A 258 4.04 -14.27 17.47
C LYS A 258 4.24 -13.91 15.99
N GLY A 259 5.42 -14.15 15.43
CA GLY A 259 5.70 -13.90 14.01
C GLY A 259 5.16 -14.99 13.09
N SER A 260 4.76 -14.62 11.87
CA SER A 260 4.33 -15.54 10.83
C SER A 260 4.87 -15.15 9.46
N VAL A 261 5.24 -16.13 8.66
CA VAL A 261 5.77 -15.93 7.30
C VAL A 261 4.92 -16.75 6.34
N LYS A 262 4.22 -16.08 5.43
CA LYS A 262 3.30 -16.70 4.46
C LYS A 262 3.68 -16.30 3.04
N ALA A 263 3.97 -17.28 2.20
CA ALA A 263 4.24 -17.08 0.78
C ALA A 263 3.25 -17.90 -0.06
N GLY A 264 2.69 -17.32 -1.12
CA GLY A 264 1.90 -18.04 -2.11
C GLY A 264 2.72 -19.07 -2.88
N HIS A 265 4.01 -18.81 -3.08
CA HIS A 265 4.96 -19.75 -3.67
C HIS A 265 5.90 -20.35 -2.62
N SER A 266 7.20 -20.02 -2.66
CA SER A 266 8.23 -20.69 -1.86
C SER A 266 8.82 -19.78 -0.79
N VAL A 267 9.30 -20.36 0.31
CA VAL A 267 10.06 -19.65 1.36
C VAL A 267 11.49 -20.18 1.42
N ARG A 268 12.48 -19.31 1.29
CA ARG A 268 13.91 -19.63 1.46
C ARG A 268 14.48 -18.88 2.66
N CYS A 269 15.12 -19.60 3.59
CA CYS A 269 15.80 -18.96 4.71
C CYS A 269 17.00 -19.76 5.23
N SER A 270 17.83 -19.15 6.07
CA SER A 270 18.96 -19.87 6.70
C SER A 270 18.49 -20.77 7.84
N PHE A 271 17.65 -20.28 8.74
CA PHE A 271 17.09 -21.07 9.84
C PHE A 271 15.71 -20.57 10.24
N ILE A 272 14.96 -21.43 10.92
CA ILE A 272 13.64 -21.11 11.51
C ILE A 272 13.68 -21.53 12.98
N GLN A 273 13.35 -20.61 13.87
CA GLN A 273 13.25 -20.85 15.31
C GLN A 273 11.96 -20.25 15.88
N ASP A 274 11.22 -21.04 16.66
CA ASP A 274 9.98 -20.62 17.33
C ASP A 274 9.02 -19.88 16.39
N GLY A 275 8.98 -20.30 15.12
CA GLY A 275 8.32 -19.60 14.03
C GLY A 275 7.26 -20.43 13.33
N THR A 276 6.30 -19.73 12.72
CA THR A 276 5.23 -20.32 11.90
C THR A 276 5.45 -19.90 10.44
N VAL A 277 5.73 -20.88 9.58
CA VAL A 277 6.03 -20.65 8.16
C VAL A 277 5.07 -21.44 7.28
N PHE A 278 4.47 -20.76 6.30
CA PHE A 278 3.59 -21.34 5.30
C PHE A 278 4.10 -20.97 3.90
N ALA A 279 4.20 -21.96 3.03
CA ALA A 279 4.52 -21.81 1.62
C ALA A 279 3.54 -22.63 0.79
N GLY A 280 2.95 -22.03 -0.25
CA GLY A 280 2.10 -22.76 -1.19
C GLY A 280 2.86 -23.81 -2.01
N GLU A 281 4.18 -23.68 -2.12
CA GLU A 281 5.07 -24.63 -2.79
C GLU A 281 6.13 -25.20 -1.85
N ASP A 282 7.38 -24.72 -1.91
CA ASP A 282 8.51 -25.34 -1.23
C ASP A 282 9.03 -24.46 -0.07
N VAL A 283 9.48 -25.09 1.02
CA VAL A 283 10.24 -24.44 2.10
C VAL A 283 11.67 -24.94 2.07
N LEU A 284 12.62 -24.03 1.81
CA LEU A 284 14.04 -24.30 1.65
C LEU A 284 14.83 -23.67 2.80
N VAL A 285 15.34 -24.50 3.69
CA VAL A 285 16.12 -24.08 4.86
C VAL A 285 17.54 -24.59 4.75
N SER A 286 18.53 -23.72 4.92
CA SER A 286 19.92 -24.13 4.75
C SER A 286 20.54 -24.73 6.02
N GLN A 287 20.17 -24.28 7.23
CA GLN A 287 20.84 -24.67 8.47
C GLN A 287 19.97 -25.53 9.39
N SER A 288 18.87 -24.98 9.91
CA SER A 288 18.07 -25.65 10.93
C SER A 288 16.63 -25.15 11.05
N ILE A 289 15.73 -26.06 11.43
CA ILE A 289 14.35 -25.80 11.84
C ILE A 289 14.21 -26.25 13.29
N MET A 290 13.91 -25.32 14.21
CA MET A 290 13.89 -25.56 15.65
C MET A 290 12.58 -25.08 16.27
N HIS A 291 11.89 -25.95 17.01
CA HIS A 291 10.66 -25.61 17.76
C HIS A 291 9.61 -24.86 16.93
N SER A 292 9.50 -25.20 15.63
CA SER A 292 8.76 -24.41 14.65
C SER A 292 7.61 -25.19 14.02
N GLN A 293 6.65 -24.46 13.46
CA GLN A 293 5.57 -25.01 12.65
C GLN A 293 5.80 -24.63 11.19
N VAL A 294 6.14 -25.61 10.36
CA VAL A 294 6.47 -25.39 8.95
C VAL A 294 5.50 -26.16 8.06
N ARG A 295 4.89 -25.47 7.10
CA ARG A 295 3.94 -26.03 6.15
C ARG A 295 4.34 -25.67 4.73
N ALA A 296 4.48 -26.68 3.89
CA ALA A 296 4.78 -26.53 2.47
C ALA A 296 3.75 -27.30 1.63
N GLY A 297 3.25 -26.70 0.56
CA GLY A 297 2.34 -27.39 -0.36
C GLY A 297 3.00 -28.54 -1.11
N ARG A 298 4.31 -28.45 -1.40
CA ARG A 298 5.10 -29.48 -2.10
C ARG A 298 6.19 -30.06 -1.21
N ASN A 299 7.33 -29.39 -1.04
CA ASN A 299 8.48 -29.98 -0.34
C ASN A 299 9.02 -29.12 0.81
N VAL A 300 9.56 -29.77 1.84
CA VAL A 300 10.41 -29.12 2.85
C VAL A 300 11.82 -29.69 2.76
N VAL A 301 12.80 -28.85 2.47
CA VAL A 301 14.21 -29.25 2.34
C VAL A 301 15.05 -28.50 3.36
N CYS A 302 15.63 -29.22 4.32
CA CYS A 302 16.63 -28.73 5.27
C CYS A 302 18.00 -29.37 4.95
N GLY A 303 18.70 -28.81 3.96
CA GLY A 303 19.73 -29.54 3.20
C GLY A 303 21.20 -29.17 3.44
N GLY A 304 21.53 -28.15 4.24
CA GLY A 304 22.92 -27.73 4.40
C GLY A 304 23.76 -28.62 5.31
N ALA A 305 24.95 -28.12 5.69
CA ALA A 305 25.96 -28.92 6.41
C ALA A 305 25.43 -29.52 7.72
N LYS A 306 24.58 -28.77 8.45
CA LYS A 306 23.91 -29.24 9.68
C LYS A 306 22.52 -29.85 9.37
N GLY A 307 21.70 -29.18 8.56
CA GLY A 307 20.39 -29.66 8.08
C GLY A 307 19.53 -30.24 9.20
N LEU A 308 19.43 -29.53 10.33
CA LEU A 308 18.87 -30.02 11.58
C LEU A 308 17.37 -29.70 11.69
N LEU A 309 16.54 -30.68 12.04
CA LEU A 309 15.13 -30.49 12.32
C LEU A 309 14.86 -31.01 13.74
N VAL A 310 14.56 -30.13 14.70
CA VAL A 310 14.37 -30.47 16.11
C VAL A 310 13.18 -29.72 16.69
N GLY A 311 12.18 -30.45 17.17
CA GLY A 311 11.04 -29.85 17.86
C GLY A 311 10.04 -29.18 16.92
N GLY A 312 8.76 -29.40 17.19
CA GLY A 312 7.67 -28.83 16.41
C GLY A 312 7.13 -29.77 15.35
N VAL A 313 6.47 -29.21 14.34
CA VAL A 313 5.71 -29.95 13.33
C VAL A 313 6.09 -29.42 11.94
N VAL A 314 6.55 -30.33 11.09
CA VAL A 314 6.89 -30.04 9.69
C VAL A 314 5.98 -30.85 8.79
N GLN A 315 5.25 -30.16 7.92
CA GLN A 315 4.25 -30.75 7.02
C GLN A 315 4.60 -30.41 5.57
N ALA A 316 4.60 -31.41 4.70
CA ALA A 316 4.80 -31.24 3.25
C ALA A 316 3.79 -32.06 2.45
N GLY A 317 3.38 -31.59 1.28
CA GLY A 317 2.52 -32.37 0.39
C GLY A 317 3.20 -33.62 -0.15
N GLU A 318 4.47 -33.50 -0.56
CA GLU A 318 5.22 -34.56 -1.25
C GLU A 318 6.38 -35.05 -0.37
N THR A 319 7.42 -34.25 -0.19
CA THR A 319 8.66 -34.74 0.42
C THR A 319 9.19 -33.86 1.54
N VAL A 320 9.76 -34.50 2.56
CA VAL A 320 10.59 -33.84 3.57
C VAL A 320 11.99 -34.42 3.49
N GLN A 321 12.97 -33.57 3.19
CA GLN A 321 14.37 -33.95 3.12
C GLN A 321 15.16 -33.19 4.18
N VAL A 322 15.83 -33.92 5.06
CA VAL A 322 16.62 -33.36 6.15
C VAL A 322 17.93 -34.11 6.30
N ARG A 323 18.95 -33.47 6.88
CA ARG A 323 20.16 -34.19 7.26
C ARG A 323 19.97 -34.90 8.60
N THR A 324 19.45 -34.19 9.59
CA THR A 324 19.30 -34.73 10.94
C THR A 324 17.90 -34.42 11.45
N ALA A 325 17.18 -35.44 11.90
CA ALA A 325 15.85 -35.31 12.49
C ALA A 325 15.87 -35.70 13.96
N GLY A 326 15.39 -34.82 14.83
CA GLY A 326 15.45 -34.99 16.28
C GLY A 326 16.84 -34.74 16.88
N ASN A 327 16.96 -35.01 18.17
CA ASN A 327 18.20 -34.89 18.94
C ASN A 327 18.33 -36.03 19.95
N THR A 328 19.50 -36.11 20.60
CA THR A 328 19.78 -37.12 21.65
C THR A 328 18.86 -37.00 22.88
N MET A 329 18.32 -35.80 23.13
CA MET A 329 17.36 -35.55 24.21
C MET A 329 15.93 -35.99 23.86
N SER A 330 15.72 -36.63 22.71
CA SER A 330 14.43 -37.12 22.23
C SER A 330 13.33 -36.06 22.20
N THR A 331 13.69 -34.83 21.81
CA THR A 331 12.74 -33.72 21.64
C THR A 331 11.66 -34.12 20.63
N ALA A 332 10.39 -34.00 21.05
CA ALA A 332 9.24 -34.38 20.25
C ALA A 332 9.23 -33.65 18.91
N THR A 333 9.41 -34.40 17.83
CA THR A 333 9.59 -33.88 16.48
C THR A 333 8.64 -34.62 15.54
N SER A 334 7.70 -33.90 14.91
CA SER A 334 6.71 -34.50 14.00
C SER A 334 7.00 -34.12 12.56
N ILE A 335 7.20 -35.13 11.70
CA ILE A 335 7.38 -34.96 10.26
C ILE A 335 6.19 -35.62 9.56
N GLU A 336 5.43 -34.85 8.79
CA GLU A 336 4.20 -35.31 8.16
C GLU A 336 4.25 -35.06 6.65
N VAL A 337 4.02 -36.09 5.84
CA VAL A 337 4.05 -36.01 4.38
C VAL A 337 2.86 -36.72 3.72
N GLY A 338 2.60 -36.38 2.45
CA GLY A 338 1.61 -37.05 1.61
C GLY A 338 0.22 -36.42 1.64
N VAL A 339 0.06 -35.28 2.29
CA VAL A 339 -1.23 -34.58 2.41
C VAL A 339 -0.97 -33.09 2.34
N LYS A 340 -1.74 -32.37 1.51
CA LYS A 340 -1.69 -30.91 1.48
C LYS A 340 -1.96 -30.34 2.89
N PRO A 341 -1.12 -29.43 3.41
CA PRO A 341 -1.30 -28.89 4.76
C PRO A 341 -2.69 -28.27 4.99
N GLU A 342 -3.29 -27.67 3.96
CA GLU A 342 -4.64 -27.08 4.00
C GLU A 342 -5.72 -28.13 4.33
N LEU A 343 -5.75 -29.23 3.57
CA LEU A 343 -6.69 -30.34 3.81
C LEU A 343 -6.50 -30.97 5.19
N ARG A 344 -5.27 -30.98 5.69
CA ARG A 344 -4.95 -31.53 7.01
C ARG A 344 -5.43 -30.62 8.14
N GLU A 345 -5.31 -29.31 7.98
CA GLU A 345 -5.88 -28.36 8.94
C GLU A 345 -7.40 -28.39 8.88
N GLU A 346 -8.01 -28.43 7.68
CA GLU A 346 -9.46 -28.61 7.50
C GLU A 346 -9.93 -29.88 8.21
N LEU A 347 -9.25 -31.02 8.02
CA LEU A 347 -9.58 -32.29 8.68
C LEU A 347 -9.45 -32.20 10.21
N LYS A 348 -8.46 -31.47 10.72
CA LYS A 348 -8.27 -31.26 12.16
C LYS A 348 -9.38 -30.38 12.73
N GLU A 349 -9.74 -29.29 12.05
CA GLU A 349 -10.83 -28.39 12.42
C GLU A 349 -12.17 -29.12 12.41
N LEU A 350 -12.46 -29.88 11.35
CA LEU A 350 -13.67 -30.69 11.22
C LEU A 350 -13.76 -31.75 12.32
N ARG A 351 -12.65 -32.44 12.67
CA ARG A 351 -12.65 -33.42 13.78
C ARG A 351 -12.93 -32.77 15.14
N ILE A 352 -12.36 -31.59 15.38
CA ILE A 352 -12.63 -30.81 16.61
C ILE A 352 -14.10 -30.38 16.64
N ALA A 353 -14.63 -29.89 15.51
CA ALA A 353 -16.01 -29.48 15.37
C ALA A 353 -17.00 -30.64 15.55
N VAL A 354 -16.75 -31.80 14.94
CA VAL A 354 -17.56 -33.02 15.12
C VAL A 354 -17.57 -33.44 16.58
N ARG A 355 -16.41 -33.44 17.24
CA ARG A 355 -16.31 -33.79 18.66
C ARG A 355 -17.14 -32.84 19.52
N SER A 356 -16.95 -31.52 19.38
CA SER A 356 -17.67 -30.54 20.20
C SER A 356 -19.19 -30.56 19.96
N LYS A 357 -19.62 -30.69 18.70
CA LYS A 357 -21.05 -30.83 18.34
C LYS A 357 -21.64 -32.14 18.87
N SER A 358 -20.89 -33.25 18.83
CA SER A 358 -21.34 -34.53 19.37
C SER A 358 -21.53 -34.49 20.89
N GLU A 359 -20.65 -33.81 21.62
CA GLU A 359 -20.77 -33.60 23.07
C GLU A 359 -21.97 -32.70 23.41
N ALA A 360 -22.25 -31.67 22.58
CA ALA A 360 -23.42 -30.82 22.72
C ALA A 360 -24.73 -31.55 22.39
N LEU A 361 -24.70 -32.43 21.39
CA LEU A 361 -25.83 -33.27 20.99
C LEU A 361 -26.19 -34.24 22.13
N ASP A 362 -25.23 -34.92 22.74
CA ASP A 362 -25.47 -35.83 23.87
C ASP A 362 -26.13 -35.12 25.07
N LYS A 363 -25.70 -33.90 25.40
CA LYS A 363 -26.37 -33.06 26.43
C LYS A 363 -27.80 -32.72 26.04
N THR A 364 -28.02 -32.39 24.77
CA THR A 364 -29.35 -32.05 24.22
C THR A 364 -30.28 -33.26 24.27
N GLU A 365 -29.77 -34.45 23.93
CA GLU A 365 -30.52 -35.72 23.99
C GLU A 365 -30.91 -36.08 25.42
N LYS A 366 -30.00 -35.91 26.39
CA LYS A 366 -30.30 -36.10 27.82
C LYS A 366 -31.37 -35.14 28.32
N ALA A 367 -31.30 -33.86 27.93
CA ALA A 367 -32.31 -32.87 28.29
C ALA A 367 -33.68 -33.19 27.67
N LEU A 368 -33.70 -33.60 26.39
CA LEU A 368 -34.91 -34.05 25.72
C LEU A 368 -35.50 -35.30 26.39
N ALA A 369 -34.69 -36.27 26.78
CA ALA A 369 -35.17 -37.47 27.48
C ALA A 369 -35.87 -37.13 28.82
N ILE A 370 -35.33 -36.19 29.59
CA ILE A 370 -35.97 -35.71 30.83
C ILE A 370 -37.30 -35.03 30.52
N LEU A 371 -37.34 -34.17 29.49
CA LEU A 371 -38.56 -33.50 29.06
C LEU A 371 -39.60 -34.51 28.53
N ASP A 372 -39.17 -35.54 27.80
CA ASP A 372 -40.05 -36.60 27.30
C ASP A 372 -40.68 -37.40 28.45
N GLN A 373 -39.89 -37.70 29.50
CA GLN A 373 -40.40 -38.35 30.72
C GLN A 373 -41.41 -37.48 31.47
N MET A 374 -41.13 -36.17 31.62
CA MET A 374 -42.08 -35.24 32.23
C MET A 374 -43.38 -35.12 31.41
N ALA A 375 -43.27 -35.21 30.07
CA ALA A 375 -44.42 -35.17 29.16
C ALA A 375 -45.30 -36.39 29.35
N ALA A 376 -44.69 -37.58 29.42
CA ALA A 376 -45.38 -38.83 29.64
C ALA A 376 -46.04 -38.90 31.03
N ALA A 377 -45.46 -38.25 32.03
CA ALA A 377 -46.02 -38.13 33.37
C ALA A 377 -47.13 -37.05 33.50
N GLY A 378 -47.48 -36.34 32.42
CA GLY A 378 -48.61 -35.38 32.40
C GLY A 378 -48.39 -34.06 33.15
N THR A 379 -47.14 -33.72 33.50
CA THR A 379 -46.81 -32.56 34.38
C THR A 379 -46.15 -31.38 33.65
N ILE A 380 -46.28 -31.29 32.32
CA ILE A 380 -45.60 -30.26 31.53
C ILE A 380 -46.41 -28.95 31.45
N ALA A 381 -45.79 -27.86 31.91
CA ALA A 381 -46.22 -26.48 31.67
C ALA A 381 -45.91 -26.02 30.22
N SER A 382 -46.66 -25.03 29.70
CA SER A 382 -46.56 -24.51 28.32
C SER A 382 -45.13 -24.16 27.89
N ASP A 383 -44.35 -23.55 28.79
CA ASP A 383 -43.00 -23.06 28.51
C ASP A 383 -42.01 -24.21 28.27
N LYS A 384 -42.23 -25.36 28.92
CA LYS A 384 -41.42 -26.57 28.74
C LYS A 384 -41.75 -27.30 27.43
N LEU A 385 -42.97 -27.17 26.90
CA LEU A 385 -43.30 -27.67 25.55
C LEU A 385 -42.57 -26.88 24.47
N ALA A 386 -42.56 -25.55 24.58
CA ALA A 386 -41.84 -24.69 23.64
C ALA A 386 -40.33 -25.00 23.65
N LEU A 387 -39.75 -25.21 24.83
CA LEU A 387 -38.35 -25.63 24.99
C LEU A 387 -38.08 -26.99 24.34
N ARG A 388 -38.99 -27.97 24.51
CA ARG A 388 -38.89 -29.30 23.89
C ARG A 388 -38.90 -29.22 22.36
N ILE A 389 -39.81 -28.44 21.77
CA ILE A 389 -39.88 -28.23 20.31
C ILE A 389 -38.58 -27.60 19.81
N LYS A 390 -38.07 -26.58 20.53
CA LYS A 390 -36.81 -25.91 20.18
C LYS A 390 -35.62 -26.87 20.25
N LEU A 391 -35.48 -27.65 21.33
CA LEU A 391 -34.40 -28.62 21.48
C LEU A 391 -34.49 -29.76 20.45
N ALA A 392 -35.69 -30.20 20.08
CA ALA A 392 -35.89 -31.19 19.02
C ALA A 392 -35.45 -30.67 17.65
N ALA A 393 -35.73 -29.40 17.34
CA ALA A 393 -35.24 -28.75 16.13
C ALA A 393 -33.70 -28.60 16.16
N THR A 394 -33.13 -28.14 17.27
CA THR A 394 -31.68 -28.04 17.46
C THR A 394 -31.00 -29.41 17.35
N LYS A 395 -31.58 -30.48 17.90
CA LYS A 395 -31.11 -31.86 17.73
C LYS A 395 -31.03 -32.23 16.26
N LYS A 396 -32.12 -32.03 15.51
CA LYS A 396 -32.18 -32.38 14.08
C LYS A 396 -31.11 -31.63 13.28
N GLN A 397 -30.95 -30.33 13.54
CA GLN A 397 -29.92 -29.51 12.92
C GLN A 397 -28.50 -30.00 13.26
N ALA A 398 -28.22 -30.24 14.54
CA ALA A 398 -26.91 -30.71 14.99
C ALA A 398 -26.53 -32.07 14.40
N VAL A 399 -27.49 -33.00 14.29
CA VAL A 399 -27.27 -34.29 13.62
C VAL A 399 -26.91 -34.09 12.14
N GLN A 400 -27.66 -33.25 11.43
CA GLN A 400 -27.37 -32.97 10.03
C GLN A 400 -25.96 -32.36 9.84
N GLU A 401 -25.61 -31.36 10.63
CA GLU A 401 -24.28 -30.72 10.56
C GLU A 401 -23.13 -31.68 10.92
N ILE A 402 -23.36 -32.64 11.82
CA ILE A 402 -22.37 -33.67 12.17
C ILE A 402 -22.18 -34.64 11.00
N GLU A 403 -23.26 -35.09 10.36
CA GLU A 403 -23.18 -35.98 9.20
C GLU A 403 -22.50 -35.30 8.01
N GLU A 404 -22.86 -34.05 7.69
CA GLU A 404 -22.18 -33.27 6.64
C GLU A 404 -20.66 -33.13 6.91
N ALA A 405 -20.28 -32.86 8.16
CA ALA A 405 -18.87 -32.78 8.54
C ALA A 405 -18.17 -34.14 8.48
N ARG A 406 -18.85 -35.25 8.79
CA ARG A 406 -18.32 -36.62 8.68
C ARG A 406 -18.10 -37.02 7.22
N ASP A 407 -19.04 -36.71 6.34
CA ASP A 407 -18.92 -36.95 4.91
C ASP A 407 -17.71 -36.17 4.35
N ARG A 408 -17.56 -34.90 4.75
CA ARG A 408 -16.41 -34.09 4.35
C ARG A 408 -15.09 -34.66 4.85
N ILE A 409 -15.04 -35.16 6.10
CA ILE A 409 -13.85 -35.84 6.64
C ILE A 409 -13.52 -37.07 5.78
N LEU A 410 -14.52 -37.88 5.42
CA LEU A 410 -14.34 -39.10 4.63
C LEU A 410 -13.85 -38.80 3.21
N ASP A 411 -14.36 -37.73 2.58
CA ASP A 411 -13.89 -37.26 1.28
C ASP A 411 -12.43 -36.80 1.33
N ILE A 412 -12.07 -36.02 2.35
CA ILE A 412 -10.68 -35.61 2.56
C ILE A 412 -9.83 -36.86 2.75
N GLU A 413 -10.19 -37.77 3.65
CA GLU A 413 -9.43 -39.00 3.94
C GLU A 413 -9.21 -39.87 2.70
N ARG A 414 -10.21 -40.00 1.82
CA ARG A 414 -10.07 -40.70 0.53
C ARG A 414 -9.05 -40.02 -0.38
N SER A 415 -9.08 -38.68 -0.47
CA SER A 415 -8.07 -37.93 -1.24
C SER A 415 -6.64 -38.07 -0.69
N LEU A 416 -6.48 -38.49 0.58
CA LEU A 416 -5.17 -38.72 1.20
C LEU A 416 -4.56 -40.09 0.87
N GLU A 417 -5.34 -41.01 0.29
CA GLU A 417 -4.85 -42.36 -0.06
C GLU A 417 -3.90 -42.32 -1.28
N ASP A 418 -3.97 -41.28 -2.11
CA ASP A 418 -3.12 -41.09 -3.31
C ASP A 418 -1.69 -40.59 -3.01
N SER A 419 -1.13 -40.93 -1.85
CA SER A 419 0.20 -40.46 -1.39
C SER A 419 1.38 -41.31 -1.88
N SER A 420 1.31 -41.85 -3.10
CA SER A 420 2.35 -42.73 -3.68
C SER A 420 3.72 -42.05 -3.85
N THR A 421 3.74 -40.73 -4.00
CA THR A 421 4.97 -39.93 -4.15
C THR A 421 5.56 -39.47 -2.82
N ALA A 422 4.85 -39.70 -1.71
CA ALA A 422 5.21 -39.16 -0.42
C ALA A 422 6.41 -39.89 0.20
N LYS A 423 7.45 -39.13 0.58
CA LYS A 423 8.64 -39.70 1.22
C LYS A 423 9.29 -38.77 2.22
N VAL A 424 9.86 -39.35 3.26
CA VAL A 424 10.75 -38.65 4.19
C VAL A 424 12.17 -39.17 4.01
N GLU A 425 13.11 -38.29 3.71
CA GLU A 425 14.51 -38.62 3.47
C GLU A 425 15.39 -38.01 4.55
N VAL A 426 16.11 -38.85 5.30
CA VAL A 426 17.05 -38.44 6.34
C VAL A 426 18.46 -38.90 5.96
N ARG A 427 19.28 -37.96 5.47
CA ARG A 427 20.62 -38.27 4.94
C ARG A 427 21.67 -38.56 6.02
N GLY A 428 21.48 -38.01 7.21
CA GLY A 428 22.33 -38.19 8.38
C GLY A 428 21.67 -39.16 9.35
N THR A 429 21.16 -38.65 10.48
CA THR A 429 20.60 -39.48 11.56
C THR A 429 19.20 -39.00 11.93
N VAL A 430 18.27 -39.95 12.10
CA VAL A 430 17.00 -39.72 12.78
C VAL A 430 17.12 -40.25 14.20
N PHE A 431 16.84 -39.40 15.18
CA PHE A 431 16.89 -39.73 16.60
C PHE A 431 15.53 -40.21 17.13
N GLY A 432 15.58 -40.88 18.28
CA GLY A 432 14.39 -41.25 19.05
C GLY A 432 13.53 -40.04 19.39
N GLY A 433 12.22 -40.25 19.57
CA GLY A 433 11.25 -39.17 19.79
C GLY A 433 10.76 -38.48 18.52
N THR A 434 11.28 -38.88 17.35
CA THR A 434 10.76 -38.46 16.05
C THR A 434 9.53 -39.28 15.66
N LYS A 435 8.44 -38.60 15.33
CA LYS A 435 7.20 -39.15 14.78
C LYS A 435 7.17 -38.88 13.28
N ILE A 436 7.03 -39.93 12.49
CA ILE A 436 6.88 -39.84 11.03
C ILE A 436 5.46 -40.21 10.67
N VAL A 437 4.80 -39.35 9.91
CA VAL A 437 3.44 -39.56 9.44
C VAL A 437 3.42 -39.49 7.92
N ILE A 438 2.93 -40.54 7.27
CA ILE A 438 2.74 -40.57 5.81
C ILE A 438 1.29 -40.92 5.54
N GLY A 439 0.54 -39.98 4.96
CA GLY A 439 -0.92 -40.10 4.83
C GLY A 439 -1.59 -40.25 6.21
N ARG A 440 -2.27 -41.38 6.43
CA ARG A 440 -2.92 -41.76 7.71
C ARG A 440 -2.03 -42.57 8.66
N TYR A 441 -0.88 -43.07 8.19
CA TYR A 441 -0.04 -44.00 8.95
C TYR A 441 0.99 -43.24 9.77
N THR A 442 1.25 -43.72 10.98
CA THR A 442 2.22 -43.12 11.90
C THR A 442 3.26 -44.15 12.32
N ARG A 443 4.53 -43.77 12.24
CA ARG A 443 5.67 -44.54 12.74
C ARG A 443 6.45 -43.72 13.76
N PHE A 444 6.68 -44.29 14.94
CA PHE A 444 7.51 -43.67 15.97
C PHE A 444 8.92 -44.25 15.92
N ILE A 445 9.91 -43.37 15.89
CA ILE A 445 11.32 -43.76 15.96
C ILE A 445 11.71 -43.89 17.43
N LYS A 446 12.14 -45.10 17.82
CA LYS A 446 12.59 -45.41 19.19
C LYS A 446 14.10 -45.31 19.32
N GLU A 447 14.83 -45.90 18.38
CA GLU A 447 16.29 -45.95 18.36
C GLU A 447 16.85 -45.11 17.20
N PRO A 448 18.03 -44.48 17.39
CA PRO A 448 18.64 -43.67 16.37
C PRO A 448 19.06 -44.53 15.17
N THR A 449 18.64 -44.13 13.97
CA THR A 449 19.01 -44.79 12.72
C THR A 449 19.56 -43.76 11.74
N SER A 450 20.45 -44.17 10.83
CA SER A 450 21.14 -43.25 9.93
C SER A 450 20.96 -43.63 8.47
N ARG A 451 20.95 -42.62 7.59
CA ARG A 451 20.78 -42.74 6.13
C ARG A 451 19.53 -43.54 5.78
N VAL A 452 18.38 -43.05 6.23
CA VAL A 452 17.10 -43.74 6.09
C VAL A 452 16.13 -42.93 5.26
N GLN A 453 15.34 -43.65 4.48
CA GLN A 453 14.21 -43.15 3.74
C GLN A 453 12.94 -43.87 4.17
N PHE A 454 11.90 -43.11 4.45
CA PHE A 454 10.58 -43.64 4.78
C PHE A 454 9.65 -43.45 3.59
N ARG A 455 9.00 -44.53 3.16
CA ARG A 455 7.99 -44.53 2.10
C ARG A 455 6.79 -45.34 2.54
N PHE A 456 5.64 -45.02 1.95
CA PHE A 456 4.44 -45.81 2.11
C PHE A 456 4.41 -46.93 1.07
N ILE A 457 4.38 -48.18 1.51
CA ILE A 457 4.29 -49.38 0.65
C ILE A 457 3.31 -50.35 1.33
N GLU A 458 2.34 -50.87 0.57
CA GLU A 458 1.42 -51.95 1.00
C GLU A 458 0.72 -51.73 2.37
N GLY A 459 0.36 -50.49 2.71
CA GLY A 459 -0.36 -50.22 3.96
C GLY A 459 0.52 -49.99 5.19
N GLU A 460 1.85 -49.98 5.04
CA GLU A 460 2.79 -49.68 6.12
C GLU A 460 3.86 -48.66 5.72
N ILE A 461 4.46 -48.02 6.73
CA ILE A 461 5.63 -47.14 6.53
C ILE A 461 6.90 -48.00 6.57
N HIS A 462 7.44 -48.27 5.38
CA HIS A 462 8.69 -48.98 5.19
C HIS A 462 9.89 -48.05 5.34
N MET A 463 10.92 -48.55 6.00
CA MET A 463 12.21 -47.90 6.17
C MET A 463 13.24 -48.55 5.25
N GLY A 464 13.74 -47.82 4.26
CA GLY A 464 14.83 -48.23 3.38
C GLY A 464 16.11 -47.44 3.69
N GLN A 465 17.28 -48.03 3.40
CA GLN A 465 18.55 -47.29 3.48
C GLN A 465 18.78 -46.46 2.22
N ILE A 466 19.31 -45.26 2.39
CA ILE A 466 19.77 -44.39 1.31
C ILE A 466 21.20 -44.80 0.96
N VAL A 467 21.42 -45.17 -0.30
CA VAL A 467 22.75 -45.51 -0.85
C VAL A 467 23.61 -44.26 -0.97
#